data_AF-A0A946JNZ5-F1
#
_entry.id   AF-A0A946JNZ5-F1
#
_cell.length_a   1.000
_cell.length_b   1.000
_cell.length_c   1.000
_cell.angle_alpha   90.00
_cell.angle_beta   90.00
_cell.angle_gamma   90.00
#
_symmetry.space_group_name_H-M   'P 1'
#
loop_
_entity.id
_entity.type
_entity.pdbx_description
1 polymer ?
#
loop_
_entity_poly.entity_id
_entity_poly.type
_entity_poly.pdbx_seq_one_letter_code
_entity_poly.pdbx_strand_id
1 'polypeptide(L)'
;MSNTIISFTTIEYPNEASMEKSLEMFQTEMAALADRLRPLGMIKFHSSRLFLPEEKLMFGNWLEYRDMAAFEACNKIWEKFGQEQAEKYSNYSDQFDELKINAYRGQVFEDWS
;
A
#
# COMPACT_ATOMS: atom_id res chain seq x y z
N MET A 1 16.68 19.61 4.97
CA MET A 1 15.95 18.37 5.27
C MET A 1 14.74 18.34 4.36
N SER A 2 14.46 17.19 3.73
CA SER A 2 13.29 17.08 2.87
C SER A 2 12.01 17.09 3.70
N ASN A 3 10.95 17.74 3.21
CA ASN A 3 9.62 17.61 3.81
C ASN A 3 8.90 16.35 3.32
N THR A 4 9.50 15.61 2.38
CA THR A 4 8.91 14.40 1.81
C THR A 4 8.61 13.39 2.91
N ILE A 5 7.40 12.85 2.87
CA ILE A 5 6.95 11.77 3.74
C ILE A 5 6.96 10.47 2.94
N ILE A 6 7.41 9.40 3.56
CA ILE A 6 7.27 8.04 3.03
C ILE A 6 6.23 7.28 3.84
N SER A 7 5.46 6.46 3.15
CA SER A 7 4.64 5.41 3.76
C SER A 7 4.98 4.08 3.10
N PHE A 8 5.33 3.09 3.92
CA PHE A 8 5.58 1.73 3.50
C PHE A 8 4.61 0.80 4.22
N THR A 9 3.66 0.23 3.47
CA THR A 9 2.67 -0.70 4.01
C THR A 9 3.00 -2.12 3.53
N THR A 10 3.28 -3.02 4.46
CA THR A 10 3.50 -4.44 4.18
C THR A 10 2.23 -5.24 4.43
N ILE A 11 1.96 -6.21 3.57
CA ILE A 11 0.83 -7.14 3.68
C ILE A 11 1.41 -8.56 3.62
N GLU A 12 1.37 -9.26 4.75
CA GLU A 12 1.74 -10.67 4.85
C GLU A 12 0.52 -11.54 4.55
N TYR A 13 0.73 -12.55 3.71
CA TYR A 13 -0.28 -13.50 3.26
C TYR A 13 -0.07 -14.86 3.94
N PRO A 14 -1.15 -15.54 4.36
CA PRO A 14 -1.05 -16.87 4.97
C PRO A 14 -0.69 -17.97 3.96
N ASN A 15 -0.98 -17.78 2.67
CA ASN A 15 -0.74 -18.75 1.60
C ASN A 15 -0.70 -18.11 0.19
N GLU A 16 -0.17 -18.83 -0.80
CA GLU A 16 0.03 -18.30 -2.17
C GLU A 16 -1.29 -17.93 -2.84
N ALA A 17 -2.34 -18.72 -2.67
CA ALA A 17 -3.64 -18.45 -3.27
C ALA A 17 -4.22 -17.09 -2.85
N SER A 18 -4.07 -16.72 -1.57
CA SER A 18 -4.49 -15.39 -1.08
C SER A 18 -3.65 -14.24 -1.66
N MET A 19 -2.35 -14.48 -1.88
CA MET A 19 -1.42 -13.51 -2.46
C MET A 19 -1.68 -13.29 -3.96
N GLU A 20 -1.87 -14.37 -4.73
CA GLU A 20 -2.18 -14.31 -6.17
C GLU A 20 -3.48 -13.55 -6.44
N LYS A 21 -4.51 -13.79 -5.64
CA LYS A 21 -5.78 -13.08 -5.76
C LYS A 21 -5.66 -11.59 -5.42
N SER A 22 -4.83 -11.24 -4.44
CA SER A 22 -4.54 -9.85 -4.15
C SER A 22 -3.77 -9.16 -5.28
N LEU A 23 -2.94 -9.91 -6.02
CA LEU A 23 -2.26 -9.39 -7.21
C LEU A 23 -3.27 -9.00 -8.30
N GLU A 24 -4.28 -9.82 -8.58
CA GLU A 24 -5.34 -9.50 -9.55
C GLU A 24 -6.09 -8.21 -9.19
N MET A 25 -6.41 -8.06 -7.90
CA MET A 25 -6.99 -6.83 -7.37
C MET A 25 -6.04 -5.64 -7.56
N PHE A 26 -4.75 -5.81 -7.24
CA PHE A 26 -3.79 -4.70 -7.33
C PHE A 26 -3.58 -4.23 -8.76
N GLN A 27 -3.53 -5.14 -9.72
CA GLN A 27 -3.35 -4.81 -11.14
C GLN A 27 -4.50 -3.96 -11.71
N THR A 28 -5.72 -4.13 -11.19
CA THR A 28 -6.89 -3.40 -11.67
C THR A 28 -7.13 -2.10 -10.89
N GLU A 29 -6.93 -2.12 -9.57
CA GLU A 29 -7.42 -1.06 -8.68
C GLU A 29 -6.35 -0.06 -8.25
N MET A 30 -5.07 -0.46 -8.18
CA MET A 30 -3.99 0.41 -7.68
C MET A 30 -3.66 1.56 -8.63
N ALA A 31 -3.83 1.36 -9.94
CA ALA A 31 -3.65 2.43 -10.93
C ALA A 31 -4.68 3.55 -10.72
N ALA A 32 -5.96 3.20 -10.56
CA ALA A 32 -7.03 4.15 -10.29
C ALA A 32 -6.84 4.86 -8.94
N LEU A 33 -6.34 4.14 -7.93
CA LEU A 33 -5.94 4.75 -6.66
C LEU A 33 -4.81 5.77 -6.86
N ALA A 34 -3.75 5.40 -7.58
CA ALA A 34 -2.63 6.30 -7.85
C ALA A 34 -3.09 7.60 -8.55
N ASP A 35 -4.00 7.50 -9.52
CA ASP A 35 -4.58 8.66 -10.22
C ASP A 35 -5.31 9.63 -9.26
N ARG A 36 -5.97 9.10 -8.23
CA ARG A 36 -6.64 9.91 -7.19
C ARG A 36 -5.64 10.57 -6.22
N LEU A 37 -4.50 9.94 -5.97
CA LEU A 37 -3.52 10.41 -4.99
C LEU A 37 -2.52 11.42 -5.55
N ARG A 38 -2.11 11.30 -6.83
CA ARG A 38 -1.14 12.22 -7.46
C ARG A 38 -1.54 13.70 -7.34
N PRO A 39 -2.78 14.12 -7.61
CA PRO A 39 -3.20 15.52 -7.47
C PRO A 39 -3.09 16.06 -6.03
N LEU A 40 -3.12 15.19 -5.03
CA LEU A 40 -3.02 15.55 -3.62
C LEU A 40 -1.56 15.65 -3.13
N GLY A 41 -0.58 15.36 -3.99
CA GLY A 41 0.83 15.48 -3.68
C GLY A 41 1.54 14.15 -3.40
N MET A 42 0.97 13.01 -3.78
CA MET A 42 1.74 11.77 -3.91
C MET A 42 2.71 11.89 -5.10
N ILE A 43 3.99 11.61 -4.85
CA ILE A 43 5.09 11.72 -5.81
C ILE A 43 5.37 10.37 -6.47
N LYS A 44 5.50 9.31 -5.67
CA LYS A 44 5.77 7.94 -6.13
C LYS A 44 4.83 6.95 -5.49
N PHE A 45 4.56 5.86 -6.20
CA PHE A 45 3.80 4.72 -5.71
C PHE A 45 4.30 3.44 -6.39
N HIS A 46 4.89 2.56 -5.60
CA HIS A 46 5.34 1.23 -6.01
C HIS A 46 4.66 0.16 -5.18
N SER A 47 4.13 -0.86 -5.86
CA SER A 47 3.71 -2.12 -5.24
C SER A 47 4.70 -3.21 -5.63
N SER A 48 5.24 -3.93 -4.65
CA SER A 48 6.34 -4.89 -4.86
C SER A 48 6.05 -6.23 -4.18
N ARG A 49 6.45 -7.33 -4.82
CA ARG A 49 6.66 -8.62 -4.15
C ARG A 49 7.98 -8.59 -3.41
N LEU A 50 7.95 -8.80 -2.10
CA LEU A 50 9.16 -8.79 -1.27
C LEU A 50 9.78 -10.19 -1.26
N PHE A 51 11.10 -10.25 -1.42
CA PHE A 51 11.88 -11.48 -1.29
C PHE A 51 12.50 -11.51 0.10
N LEU A 52 11.82 -12.16 1.05
CA LEU A 52 12.25 -12.22 2.44
C LEU A 52 12.91 -13.59 2.75
N PRO A 53 13.98 -13.61 3.57
CA PRO A 53 14.40 -14.86 4.20
C PRO A 53 13.25 -15.35 5.09
N GLU A 54 12.91 -16.64 5.04
CA GLU A 54 11.75 -17.31 5.67
C GLU A 54 10.52 -17.60 4.77
N GLU A 55 10.63 -17.56 3.43
CA GLU A 55 9.52 -17.91 2.50
C GLU A 55 8.22 -17.13 2.74
N LYS A 56 8.29 -15.99 3.44
CA LYS A 56 7.13 -15.16 3.72
C LYS A 56 6.54 -14.61 2.42
N LEU A 57 5.25 -14.83 2.25
CA LEU A 57 4.47 -14.29 1.15
C LEU A 57 4.07 -12.87 1.51
N MET A 58 4.75 -11.88 0.94
CA MET A 58 4.55 -10.49 1.34
C MET A 58 4.56 -9.52 0.15
N PHE A 59 3.59 -8.62 0.13
CA PHE A 59 3.62 -7.42 -0.70
C PHE A 59 4.00 -6.19 0.12
N GLY A 60 4.67 -5.24 -0.53
CA GLY A 60 5.00 -3.93 0.02
C GLY A 60 4.50 -2.81 -0.89
N ASN A 61 3.73 -1.88 -0.35
CA ASN A 61 3.30 -0.65 -1.01
C ASN A 61 4.15 0.51 -0.48
N TRP A 62 5.01 1.07 -1.33
CA TRP A 62 5.84 2.24 -1.01
C TRP A 62 5.27 3.47 -1.72
N LEU A 63 4.85 4.45 -0.92
CA LEU A 63 4.41 5.74 -1.39
C LEU A 63 5.32 6.85 -0.86
N GLU A 64 5.58 7.84 -1.71
CA GLU A 64 6.24 9.09 -1.35
C GLU A 64 5.25 10.24 -1.51
N TYR A 65 5.25 11.18 -0.58
CA TYR A 65 4.38 12.36 -0.57
C TYR A 65 5.21 13.61 -0.39
N ARG A 66 4.78 14.71 -1.02
CA ARG A 66 5.47 16.01 -0.98
C ARG A 66 5.72 16.54 0.43
N ASP A 67 4.75 16.38 1.33
CA ASP A 67 4.75 16.92 2.69
C ASP A 67 3.73 16.18 3.58
N MET A 68 3.68 16.52 4.87
CA MET A 68 2.74 15.92 5.83
C MET A 68 1.27 16.17 5.45
N ALA A 69 0.94 17.35 4.93
CA ALA A 69 -0.43 17.65 4.53
C ALA A 69 -0.87 16.79 3.32
N ALA A 70 0.03 16.57 2.36
CA ALA A 70 -0.18 15.65 1.25
C ALA A 70 -0.36 14.20 1.74
N PHE A 71 0.47 13.76 2.69
CA PHE A 71 0.32 12.44 3.32
C PHE A 71 -1.04 12.30 3.99
N GLU A 72 -1.46 13.24 4.83
CA GLU A 72 -2.75 13.18 5.53
C GLU A 72 -3.95 13.18 4.57
N ALA A 73 -3.89 13.98 3.51
CA ALA A 73 -4.93 14.01 2.47
C ALA A 73 -5.00 12.68 1.71
N CYS A 74 -3.84 12.12 1.35
CA CYS A 74 -3.75 10.83 0.67
C CYS A 74 -4.17 9.66 1.57
N ASN A 75 -3.79 9.67 2.85
CA ASN A 75 -4.06 8.59 3.80
C ASN A 75 -5.56 8.39 4.01
N LYS A 76 -6.35 9.47 4.03
CA LYS A 76 -7.83 9.38 4.08
C LYS A 76 -8.41 8.63 2.87
N ILE A 77 -7.87 8.89 1.67
CA ILE A 77 -8.28 8.17 0.45
C ILE A 77 -7.83 6.71 0.51
N TRP A 78 -6.61 6.46 1.01
CA TRP A 78 -6.05 5.13 1.15
C TRP A 78 -6.86 4.25 2.11
N GLU A 79 -7.21 4.78 3.28
CA GLU A 79 -8.04 4.08 4.28
C GLU A 79 -9.43 3.77 3.73
N LYS A 80 -10.07 4.75 3.08
CA LYS A 80 -11.37 4.54 2.45
C LYS A 80 -11.29 3.50 1.33
N PHE A 81 -10.25 3.55 0.50
CA PHE A 81 -10.02 2.55 -0.53
C PHE A 81 -9.87 1.16 0.09
N GLY A 82 -9.08 0.99 1.16
CA GLY A 82 -8.97 -0.28 1.86
C GLY A 82 -10.31 -0.85 2.35
N GLN A 83 -11.19 0.02 2.87
CA GLN A 83 -12.56 -0.35 3.27
C GLN A 83 -13.42 -0.76 2.06
N GLU A 84 -13.42 0.04 0.98
CA GLU A 84 -14.14 -0.24 -0.26
C GLU A 84 -13.71 -1.60 -0.85
N GLN A 85 -12.42 -1.91 -0.81
CA GLN A 85 -11.90 -3.19 -1.25
C GLN A 85 -12.30 -4.34 -0.30
N ALA A 86 -12.20 -4.16 1.01
CA ALA A 86 -12.65 -5.18 1.96
C ALA A 86 -14.14 -5.53 1.77
N GLU A 87 -14.98 -4.53 1.50
CA GLU A 87 -16.40 -4.73 1.18
C GLU A 87 -16.60 -5.41 -0.19
N LYS A 88 -15.93 -4.92 -1.24
CA LYS A 88 -16.03 -5.47 -2.61
C LYS A 88 -15.57 -6.92 -2.69
N TYR A 89 -14.57 -7.28 -1.90
CA TYR A 89 -14.00 -8.62 -1.83
C TYR A 89 -14.46 -9.38 -0.57
N SER A 90 -15.52 -8.94 0.10
CA SER A 90 -16.07 -9.55 1.33
C SER A 90 -16.56 -10.99 1.15
N ASN A 91 -16.95 -11.41 -0.06
CA ASN A 91 -17.21 -12.82 -0.38
C ASN A 91 -15.96 -13.71 -0.31
N TYR A 92 -14.80 -13.11 -0.02
CA TYR A 92 -13.52 -13.74 0.21
C TYR A 92 -12.99 -13.45 1.62
N SER A 93 -13.85 -13.02 2.55
CA SER A 93 -13.53 -12.56 3.92
C SER A 93 -12.56 -13.47 4.66
N ASP A 94 -12.77 -14.78 4.56
CA ASP A 94 -11.96 -15.79 5.25
C ASP A 94 -10.46 -15.71 4.86
N GLN A 95 -10.16 -15.17 3.68
CA GLN A 95 -8.78 -15.01 3.17
C GLN A 95 -8.15 -13.65 3.53
N PHE A 96 -8.97 -12.65 3.86
CA PHE A 96 -8.50 -11.32 4.25
C PHE A 96 -8.33 -11.18 5.76
N ASP A 97 -9.05 -11.96 6.55
CA ASP A 97 -9.00 -11.94 8.02
C ASP A 97 -7.65 -12.40 8.59
N GLU A 98 -6.88 -13.19 7.82
CA GLU A 98 -5.55 -13.69 8.21
C GLU A 98 -4.40 -12.79 7.71
N LEU A 99 -4.69 -11.71 6.99
CA LEU A 99 -3.64 -10.81 6.51
C LEU A 99 -3.03 -10.02 7.66
N LYS A 100 -1.70 -10.00 7.74
CA LYS A 100 -0.99 -9.11 8.66
C LYS A 100 -0.57 -7.86 7.92
N ILE A 101 -1.22 -6.75 8.23
CA ILE A 101 -0.94 -5.46 7.62
C ILE A 101 -0.16 -4.61 8.62
N ASN A 102 1.03 -4.16 8.23
CA ASN A 102 1.84 -3.21 9.01
C ASN A 102 2.14 -1.98 8.17
N ALA A 103 2.12 -0.81 8.79
CA ALA A 103 2.40 0.46 8.12
C ALA A 103 3.50 1.21 8.83
N TYR A 104 4.56 1.53 8.08
CA TYR A 104 5.74 2.24 8.52
C TYR A 104 5.77 3.60 7.84
N ARG A 105 5.86 4.68 8.62
CA ARG A 105 5.79 6.05 8.12
C ARG A 105 7.01 6.81 8.60
N GLY A 106 7.53 7.70 7.76
CA GLY A 106 8.72 8.46 8.10
C GLY A 106 8.88 9.70 7.25
N GLN A 107 9.70 10.62 7.72
CA GLN A 107 10.18 11.74 6.93
C GLN A 107 11.50 11.35 6.28
N VAL A 108 11.67 11.72 5.01
CA VAL A 108 12.94 11.49 4.29
C VAL A 108 14.05 12.29 4.94
N PHE A 109 15.08 11.59 5.42
CA PHE A 109 16.28 12.20 5.98
C PHE A 109 17.29 12.57 4.89
N GLU A 110 17.58 11.63 3.99
CA GLU A 110 18.48 11.78 2.83
C GLU A 110 17.84 11.14 1.60
N ASP A 111 18.09 11.73 0.43
CA ASP A 111 17.63 11.26 -0.88
C ASP A 111 18.82 11.35 -1.86
N TRP A 112 19.10 10.25 -2.56
CA TRP A 112 20.22 10.10 -3.50
C TRP A 112 19.75 9.93 -4.96
N SER A 113 18.46 10.18 -5.22
CA SER A 113 17.86 10.06 -6.55
C SER A 113 18.18 11.21 -7.51
#